data_AF-A0A3G2R6C4-F1
#
_entry.id   AF-A0A3G2R6C4-F1
#
_cell.length_a   1.000
_cell.length_b   1.000
_cell.length_c   1.000
_cell.angle_alpha   90.00
_cell.angle_beta   90.00
_cell.angle_gamma   90.00
#
_symmetry.space_group_name_H-M   'P 1'
#
loop_
_entity.id
_entity.type
_entity.pdbx_description
1 polymer ?
#
loop_
_entity_poly.entity_id
_entity_poly.type
_entity_poly.pdbx_seq_one_letter_code
_entity_poly.pdbx_strand_id
1 'polypeptide(L)'
;MIRLARPLIIISIILILTAGCTARLQNNDKKKTEPVTPKTKTVTLYFLDNNSKQLVPEERQVPADGNLYESIIKEIMAGPKEPGILPVIPQDAGDILESADWYDTGGIMVKFKESAKQYLDRSPAFIQAMVLSLTQIKDVDKVAVEVNDKPYDDENNGIYVRKIKFGPVYVSKSRQEYLKNLAESGKADWLYDPVEVSRKEAGAFGFLPDDEYSLASKKDSGEGSGTGEAYVSVRHGGEEYTIQLIQPFGPGEKSIWVLNSVSKKVTPIPEANPKAGEAFIYGRVKRVDADKRLIVIEREYMDSPDTRVEAGPDIYVLPEAVIHYQEKVGVSTSGYEYNEYDVEFKHIKPGDELGIIITKDKKARAIIISGR
;
A
#
# COMPACT_ATOMS: atom_id res chain seq x y z
N MET A 1 -64.27 30.53 -49.19
CA MET A 1 -62.84 30.12 -49.29
C MET A 1 -62.82 28.62 -49.57
N ILE A 2 -62.82 28.14 -50.82
CA ILE A 2 -61.70 28.05 -51.80
C ILE A 2 -60.56 27.19 -51.22
N ARG A 3 -60.52 25.88 -51.53
CA ARG A 3 -59.80 25.15 -52.63
C ARG A 3 -58.50 24.50 -52.10
N LEU A 4 -58.40 23.17 -52.14
CA LEU A 4 -57.75 22.35 -53.19
C LEU A 4 -56.22 22.57 -53.28
N ALA A 5 -55.42 21.52 -53.07
CA ALA A 5 -54.67 20.82 -54.12
C ALA A 5 -53.47 19.99 -53.59
N ARG A 6 -53.40 18.76 -54.12
CA ARG A 6 -52.28 17.79 -54.23
C ARG A 6 -51.11 18.38 -55.08
N PRO A 7 -49.90 17.77 -55.22
CA PRO A 7 -49.73 16.38 -55.70
C PRO A 7 -48.39 15.59 -55.43
N LEU A 8 -48.43 14.30 -55.85
CA LEU A 8 -47.44 13.40 -56.53
C LEU A 8 -45.92 13.49 -56.21
N ILE A 9 -45.14 12.39 -56.24
CA ILE A 9 -44.63 11.74 -57.47
C ILE A 9 -44.35 10.24 -57.29
N ILE A 10 -44.78 9.49 -58.31
CA ILE A 10 -44.48 8.09 -58.66
C ILE A 10 -43.25 8.09 -59.58
N ILE A 11 -42.26 7.21 -59.36
CA ILE A 11 -41.41 6.69 -60.45
C ILE A 11 -41.21 5.18 -60.26
N SER A 12 -41.95 4.44 -61.08
CA SER A 12 -41.59 3.12 -61.62
C SER A 12 -40.79 3.35 -62.91
N ILE A 13 -39.84 2.47 -63.28
CA ILE A 13 -39.01 2.34 -64.53
C ILE A 13 -37.60 1.90 -64.07
N ILE A 14 -36.95 0.82 -64.49
CA ILE A 14 -37.05 -0.05 -65.67
C ILE A 14 -36.31 -1.37 -65.37
N LEU A 15 -36.83 -2.48 -65.89
CA LEU A 15 -36.18 -3.77 -66.02
C LEU A 15 -35.33 -3.75 -67.31
N ILE A 16 -34.00 -3.91 -67.24
CA ILE A 16 -33.16 -4.29 -68.39
C ILE A 16 -32.47 -5.59 -68.05
N LEU A 17 -32.97 -6.67 -68.65
CA LEU A 17 -32.23 -7.90 -68.85
C LEU A 17 -31.47 -7.77 -70.18
N THR A 18 -30.13 -7.75 -70.13
CA THR A 18 -29.31 -8.24 -71.25
C THR A 18 -28.10 -8.99 -70.72
N ALA A 19 -27.83 -10.09 -71.40
CA ALA A 19 -26.95 -11.19 -71.03
C ALA A 19 -25.46 -10.84 -71.00
N GLY A 20 -24.74 -11.58 -70.13
CA GLY A 20 -23.60 -12.38 -70.56
C GLY A 20 -22.23 -11.71 -70.55
N CYS A 21 -21.45 -12.00 -69.50
CA CYS A 21 -20.10 -12.51 -69.68
C CYS A 21 -19.66 -13.22 -68.40
N THR A 22 -19.46 -14.54 -68.53
CA THR A 22 -18.89 -15.43 -67.53
C THR A 22 -17.44 -15.04 -67.26
N ALA A 23 -17.18 -14.48 -66.08
CA ALA A 23 -15.84 -14.45 -65.48
C ALA A 23 -15.84 -15.36 -64.25
N ARG A 24 -14.98 -16.37 -64.33
CA ARG A 24 -14.63 -17.33 -63.28
C ARG A 24 -14.41 -16.61 -61.94
N LEU A 25 -15.29 -16.84 -60.96
CA LEU A 25 -14.99 -16.52 -59.56
C LEU A 25 -13.95 -17.52 -59.07
N GLN A 26 -12.68 -17.10 -59.07
CA GLN A 26 -11.67 -17.74 -58.25
C GLN A 26 -12.03 -17.46 -56.79
N ASN A 27 -12.43 -18.52 -56.10
CA ASN A 27 -12.66 -18.54 -54.67
C ASN A 27 -11.32 -18.31 -53.96
N ASN A 28 -10.98 -17.05 -53.69
CA ASN A 28 -9.96 -16.71 -52.72
C ASN A 28 -10.68 -16.40 -51.41
N ASP A 29 -10.87 -17.43 -50.58
CA ASP A 29 -11.19 -17.29 -49.17
C ASP A 29 -10.03 -16.58 -48.47
N LYS A 30 -9.93 -15.26 -48.67
CA LYS A 30 -9.25 -14.38 -47.72
C LYS A 30 -10.12 -14.36 -46.48
N LYS A 31 -9.86 -15.32 -45.59
CA LYS A 31 -10.27 -15.27 -44.19
C LYS A 31 -9.90 -13.87 -43.69
N LYS A 32 -10.92 -13.04 -43.51
CA LYS A 32 -10.79 -11.70 -42.94
C LYS A 32 -10.35 -11.94 -41.50
N THR A 33 -9.04 -11.93 -41.26
CA THR A 33 -8.48 -11.95 -39.91
C THR A 33 -8.95 -10.66 -39.27
N GLU A 34 -9.93 -10.77 -38.37
CA GLU A 34 -10.20 -9.71 -37.41
C GLU A 34 -8.86 -9.38 -36.72
N PRO A 35 -8.53 -8.09 -36.55
CA PRO A 35 -7.32 -7.71 -35.83
C PRO A 35 -7.37 -8.37 -34.45
N VAL A 36 -6.42 -9.26 -34.18
CA VAL A 36 -6.25 -9.89 -32.88
C VAL A 36 -5.81 -8.77 -31.94
N THR A 37 -6.75 -8.19 -31.20
CA THR A 37 -6.42 -7.28 -30.10
C THR A 37 -5.60 -8.09 -29.09
N PRO A 38 -4.36 -7.69 -28.77
CA PRO A 38 -3.55 -8.39 -27.79
C PRO A 38 -4.32 -8.48 -26.47
N LYS A 39 -4.31 -9.65 -25.83
CA LYS A 39 -4.89 -9.79 -24.49
C LYS A 39 -3.98 -9.02 -23.53
N THR A 40 -4.51 -8.00 -22.87
CA THR A 40 -3.80 -7.25 -21.83
C THR A 40 -4.48 -7.41 -20.47
N LYS A 41 -3.72 -7.17 -19.41
CA LYS A 41 -4.20 -7.07 -18.03
C LYS A 41 -3.76 -5.73 -17.45
N THR A 42 -4.66 -5.02 -16.81
CA THR A 42 -4.33 -3.86 -15.98
C THR A 42 -3.64 -4.34 -14.71
N VAL A 43 -2.47 -3.79 -14.40
CA VAL A 43 -1.74 -4.01 -13.15
C VAL A 43 -1.19 -2.69 -12.65
N THR A 44 -0.95 -2.59 -11.35
CA THR A 44 -0.21 -1.47 -10.76
C THR A 44 1.28 -1.80 -10.70
N LEU A 45 2.11 -0.98 -11.32
CA LEU A 45 3.56 -1.04 -11.22
C LEU A 45 4.06 0.04 -10.29
N TYR A 46 5.24 -0.14 -9.70
CA TYR A 46 5.76 0.77 -8.69
C TYR A 46 7.13 1.33 -9.09
N PHE A 47 7.25 2.65 -9.00
CA PHE A 47 8.45 3.39 -9.41
C PHE A 47 8.89 4.35 -8.33
N LEU A 48 10.13 4.82 -8.38
CA LEU A 48 10.64 5.79 -7.42
C LEU A 48 9.95 7.14 -7.63
N ASP A 49 9.68 7.87 -6.56
CA ASP A 49 9.29 9.26 -6.67
C ASP A 49 10.47 10.15 -7.13
N ASN A 50 10.21 11.43 -7.37
CA ASN A 50 11.20 12.37 -7.89
C ASN A 50 12.41 12.63 -6.99
N ASN A 51 12.39 12.16 -5.73
CA ASN A 51 13.49 12.31 -4.79
C ASN A 51 14.13 10.96 -4.41
N SER A 52 13.72 9.87 -5.05
CA SER A 52 14.20 8.50 -4.86
C SER A 52 14.04 7.97 -3.42
N LYS A 53 13.07 8.46 -2.63
CA LYS A 53 12.87 8.01 -1.25
C LYS A 53 11.75 6.99 -1.09
N GLN A 54 10.76 7.02 -1.97
CA GLN A 54 9.58 6.16 -1.85
C GLN A 54 9.14 5.63 -3.21
N LEU A 55 8.38 4.55 -3.17
CA LEU A 55 7.69 4.05 -4.35
C LEU A 55 6.34 4.76 -4.51
N VAL A 56 5.91 4.94 -5.76
CA VAL A 56 4.60 5.45 -6.14
C VAL A 56 3.98 4.53 -7.20
N PRO A 57 2.65 4.35 -7.20
CA PRO A 57 1.99 3.47 -8.14
C PRO A 57 1.74 4.14 -9.51
N GLU A 58 1.82 3.34 -10.56
CA GLU A 58 1.43 3.67 -11.92
C GLU A 58 0.59 2.50 -12.50
N GLU A 59 -0.63 2.77 -12.97
CA GLU A 59 -1.44 1.75 -13.65
C GLU A 59 -0.94 1.50 -15.08
N ARG A 60 -0.71 0.23 -15.41
CA ARG A 60 -0.13 -0.22 -16.68
C ARG A 60 -1.00 -1.31 -17.31
N GLN A 61 -1.25 -1.20 -18.61
CA GLN A 61 -1.71 -2.33 -19.42
C GLN A 61 -0.51 -3.18 -19.79
N VAL A 62 -0.49 -4.44 -19.35
CA VAL A 62 0.60 -5.38 -19.56
C VAL A 62 0.12 -6.55 -20.42
N PRO A 63 0.90 -7.05 -21.39
CA PRO A 63 0.56 -8.25 -22.15
C PRO A 63 0.22 -9.43 -21.23
N ALA A 64 -0.85 -10.13 -21.56
CA ALA A 64 -1.40 -11.25 -20.79
C ALA A 64 -1.70 -12.49 -21.67
N ASP A 65 -1.28 -12.44 -22.94
CA ASP A 65 -1.30 -13.54 -23.89
C ASP A 65 -0.12 -14.51 -23.70
N GLY A 66 0.93 -14.09 -22.99
CA GLY A 66 2.09 -14.92 -22.62
C GLY A 66 2.29 -15.05 -21.10
N ASN A 67 3.55 -15.14 -20.66
CA ASN A 67 3.88 -15.16 -19.25
C ASN A 67 3.63 -13.76 -18.63
N LEU A 68 2.55 -13.64 -17.85
CA LEU A 68 2.15 -12.40 -17.20
C LEU A 68 3.23 -11.91 -16.20
N TYR A 69 3.86 -12.80 -15.46
CA TYR A 69 4.83 -12.43 -14.42
C TYR A 69 6.09 -11.84 -15.04
N GLU A 70 6.62 -12.47 -16.08
CA GLU A 70 7.71 -11.89 -16.87
C GLU A 70 7.32 -10.54 -17.47
N SER A 71 6.09 -10.44 -17.99
CA SER A 71 5.61 -9.22 -18.64
C SER A 71 5.53 -8.05 -17.64
N ILE A 72 5.12 -8.32 -16.40
CA ILE A 72 5.13 -7.35 -15.29
C ILE A 72 6.56 -6.86 -15.02
N ILE A 73 7.52 -7.79 -14.86
CA ILE A 73 8.91 -7.43 -14.54
C ILE A 73 9.57 -6.67 -15.69
N LYS A 74 9.33 -7.09 -16.94
CA LYS A 74 9.81 -6.40 -18.14
C LYS A 74 9.27 -4.97 -18.22
N GLU A 75 8.00 -4.75 -17.87
CA GLU A 75 7.41 -3.41 -17.83
C GLU A 75 7.94 -2.56 -16.67
N ILE A 76 8.32 -3.15 -15.53
CA ILE A 76 9.06 -2.44 -14.47
C ILE A 76 10.44 -2.02 -14.99
N MET A 77 11.16 -2.93 -15.66
CA MET A 77 12.48 -2.64 -16.22
C MET A 77 12.44 -1.56 -17.31
N ALA A 78 11.36 -1.50 -18.10
CA ALA A 78 11.13 -0.47 -19.11
C ALA A 78 10.86 0.94 -18.53
N GLY A 79 10.74 1.04 -17.20
CA GLY A 79 10.60 2.32 -16.50
C GLY A 79 9.17 2.88 -16.50
N PRO A 80 8.98 4.02 -15.83
CA PRO A 80 7.68 4.68 -15.73
C PRO A 80 7.27 5.38 -17.04
N LYS A 81 5.96 5.44 -17.28
CA LYS A 81 5.34 6.25 -18.35
C LYS A 81 4.81 7.58 -17.82
N GLU A 82 4.56 7.66 -16.52
CA GLU A 82 4.16 8.89 -15.86
C GLU A 82 5.35 9.87 -15.74
N PRO A 83 5.14 11.16 -16.05
CA PRO A 83 6.19 12.16 -15.94
C PRO A 83 6.52 12.46 -14.48
N GLY A 84 7.81 12.67 -14.20
CA GLY A 84 8.26 13.13 -12.89
C GLY A 84 8.39 12.05 -11.81
N ILE A 85 8.31 10.77 -12.19
CA ILE A 85 8.70 9.63 -11.35
C ILE A 85 9.88 8.92 -12.01
N LEU A 86 10.70 8.22 -11.24
CA LEU A 86 12.01 7.70 -11.61
C LEU A 86 11.99 6.16 -11.73
N PRO A 87 12.78 5.58 -12.66
CA PRO A 87 12.88 4.13 -12.76
C PRO A 87 13.57 3.52 -11.52
N VAL A 88 13.21 2.28 -11.18
CA VAL A 88 13.82 1.53 -10.07
C VAL A 88 15.12 0.82 -10.47
N ILE A 89 15.46 0.82 -11.76
CA ILE A 89 16.68 0.23 -12.33
C ILE A 89 17.17 1.10 -13.50
N PRO A 90 18.49 1.20 -13.76
CA PRO A 90 19.01 1.88 -14.94
C PRO A 90 18.39 1.33 -16.24
N GLN A 91 18.00 2.24 -17.14
CA GLN A 91 17.29 1.88 -18.38
C GLN A 91 18.21 1.25 -19.44
N ASP A 92 19.51 1.26 -19.19
CA ASP A 92 20.55 0.60 -19.98
C ASP A 92 20.96 -0.77 -19.40
N ALA A 93 20.25 -1.29 -18.39
CA ALA A 93 20.57 -2.56 -17.73
C ALA A 93 20.57 -3.80 -18.66
N GLY A 94 20.01 -3.68 -19.87
CA GLY A 94 19.91 -4.77 -20.83
C GLY A 94 18.92 -5.86 -20.39
N ASP A 95 18.97 -7.00 -21.07
CA ASP A 95 18.13 -8.15 -20.74
C ASP A 95 18.75 -8.99 -19.63
N ILE A 96 18.34 -8.74 -18.38
CA ILE A 96 18.85 -9.41 -17.18
C ILE A 96 17.90 -10.49 -16.63
N LEU A 97 16.64 -10.53 -17.06
CA LEU A 97 15.64 -11.49 -16.62
C LEU A 97 15.82 -12.81 -17.40
N GLU A 98 15.78 -13.95 -16.72
CA GLU A 98 15.77 -15.27 -17.37
C GLU A 98 14.36 -15.84 -17.44
N SER A 99 13.64 -15.83 -16.32
CA SER A 99 12.28 -16.36 -16.23
C SER A 99 11.56 -15.82 -14.98
N ALA A 100 10.23 -15.91 -14.99
CA ALA A 100 9.41 -15.65 -13.82
C ALA A 100 8.21 -16.59 -13.82
N ASP A 101 8.23 -17.60 -12.95
CA ASP A 101 7.29 -18.71 -13.00
C ASP A 101 6.76 -19.08 -11.62
N TRP A 102 5.58 -19.69 -11.60
CA TRP A 102 5.03 -20.27 -10.38
C TRP A 102 5.89 -21.46 -9.93
N TYR A 103 6.31 -21.49 -8.67
CA TYR A 103 7.17 -22.58 -8.16
C TYR A 103 6.58 -23.35 -6.97
N ASP A 104 5.70 -22.72 -6.19
CA ASP A 104 5.08 -23.31 -5.00
C ASP A 104 3.79 -22.55 -4.63
N THR A 105 3.01 -23.04 -3.66
CA THR A 105 1.84 -22.38 -3.09
C THR A 105 2.13 -20.93 -2.75
N GLY A 106 1.45 -20.02 -3.45
CA GLY A 106 1.60 -18.58 -3.28
C GLY A 106 2.88 -17.97 -3.84
N GLY A 107 3.76 -18.75 -4.49
CA GLY A 107 5.13 -18.35 -4.80
C GLY A 107 5.43 -18.19 -6.29
N ILE A 108 5.96 -17.01 -6.65
CA ILE A 108 6.60 -16.76 -7.95
C ILE A 108 8.13 -16.79 -7.78
N MET A 109 8.81 -17.58 -8.60
CA MET A 109 10.26 -17.64 -8.68
C MET A 109 10.71 -16.75 -9.83
N VAL A 110 11.52 -15.75 -9.53
CA VAL A 110 12.11 -14.84 -10.50
C VAL A 110 13.59 -15.14 -10.61
N LYS A 111 14.00 -15.64 -11.78
CA LYS A 111 15.40 -15.97 -12.06
C LYS A 111 16.05 -14.88 -12.88
N PHE A 112 17.21 -14.43 -12.43
CA PHE A 112 18.02 -13.43 -13.09
C PHE A 112 19.39 -13.98 -13.51
N LYS A 113 19.91 -13.41 -14.60
CA LYS A 113 21.29 -13.60 -15.05
C LYS A 113 22.26 -13.00 -14.03
N GLU A 114 23.51 -13.47 -14.01
CA GLU A 114 24.57 -12.94 -13.14
C GLU A 114 24.73 -11.40 -13.26
N SER A 115 24.53 -10.84 -14.46
CA SER A 115 24.60 -9.40 -14.71
C SER A 115 23.57 -8.58 -13.93
N ALA A 116 22.49 -9.19 -13.43
CA ALA A 116 21.48 -8.54 -12.60
C ALA A 116 21.99 -8.19 -11.20
N LYS A 117 22.99 -8.93 -10.69
CA LYS A 117 23.43 -8.83 -9.30
C LYS A 117 23.79 -7.40 -8.90
N GLN A 118 24.51 -6.69 -9.77
CA GLN A 118 24.90 -5.30 -9.53
C GLN A 118 23.70 -4.34 -9.37
N TYR A 119 22.57 -4.64 -10.00
CA TYR A 119 21.37 -3.81 -9.93
C TYR A 119 20.53 -4.14 -8.71
N LEU A 120 20.39 -5.43 -8.39
CA LEU A 120 19.71 -5.88 -7.18
C LEU A 120 20.44 -5.36 -5.92
N ASP A 121 21.77 -5.47 -5.87
CA ASP A 121 22.60 -5.00 -4.74
C ASP A 121 22.52 -3.48 -4.53
N ARG A 122 22.30 -2.71 -5.61
CA ARG A 122 22.26 -1.24 -5.56
C ARG A 122 20.85 -0.68 -5.42
N SER A 123 19.82 -1.47 -5.69
CA SER A 123 18.43 -1.01 -5.72
C SER A 123 17.49 -1.96 -4.98
N PRO A 124 17.40 -1.83 -3.63
CA PRO A 124 16.34 -2.48 -2.86
C PRO A 124 14.93 -2.11 -3.37
N ALA A 125 14.79 -0.92 -3.96
CA ALA A 125 13.54 -0.46 -4.58
C ALA A 125 13.11 -1.34 -5.76
N PHE A 126 14.04 -1.95 -6.51
CA PHE A 126 13.70 -2.85 -7.60
C PHE A 126 13.04 -4.14 -7.08
N ILE A 127 13.62 -4.76 -6.05
CA ILE A 127 13.03 -5.92 -5.39
C ILE A 127 11.66 -5.57 -4.82
N GLN A 128 11.56 -4.43 -4.11
CA GLN A 128 10.29 -4.00 -3.54
C GLN A 128 9.22 -3.75 -4.61
N ALA A 129 9.57 -3.10 -5.73
CA ALA A 129 8.64 -2.86 -6.83
C ALA A 129 8.13 -4.17 -7.45
N MET A 130 9.00 -5.16 -7.64
CA MET A 130 8.61 -6.49 -8.09
C MET A 130 7.67 -7.18 -7.11
N VAL A 131 7.99 -7.17 -5.81
CA VAL A 131 7.15 -7.78 -4.77
C VAL A 131 5.76 -7.15 -4.77
N LEU A 132 5.65 -5.83 -4.71
CA LEU A 132 4.36 -5.14 -4.71
C LEU A 132 3.55 -5.39 -5.99
N SER A 133 4.22 -5.44 -7.14
CA SER A 133 3.56 -5.66 -8.43
C SER A 133 3.12 -7.12 -8.62
N LEU A 134 3.92 -8.11 -8.23
CA LEU A 134 3.60 -9.52 -8.43
C LEU A 134 2.58 -10.02 -7.41
N THR A 135 2.71 -9.64 -6.14
CA THR A 135 1.80 -10.08 -5.07
C THR A 135 0.43 -9.39 -5.12
N GLN A 136 0.18 -8.51 -6.10
CA GLN A 136 -1.17 -7.99 -6.36
C GLN A 136 -2.02 -9.00 -7.14
N ILE A 137 -1.34 -9.95 -7.79
CA ILE A 137 -1.99 -10.97 -8.59
C ILE A 137 -2.61 -11.96 -7.63
N LYS A 138 -3.89 -12.26 -7.83
CA LYS A 138 -4.63 -13.24 -7.03
C LYS A 138 -3.82 -14.52 -6.85
N ASP A 139 -3.84 -15.03 -5.62
CA ASP A 139 -3.16 -16.24 -5.16
C ASP A 139 -1.62 -16.14 -5.12
N VAL A 140 -1.02 -14.95 -5.34
CA VAL A 140 0.44 -14.73 -5.19
C VAL A 140 0.74 -13.99 -3.88
N ASP A 141 1.43 -14.67 -2.97
CA ASP A 141 1.75 -14.17 -1.63
C ASP A 141 3.24 -13.79 -1.45
N LYS A 142 4.13 -14.45 -2.21
CA LYS A 142 5.59 -14.33 -2.08
C LYS A 142 6.32 -14.35 -3.42
N VAL A 143 7.49 -13.71 -3.45
CA VAL A 143 8.41 -13.68 -4.59
C VAL A 143 9.76 -14.21 -4.13
N ALA A 144 10.22 -15.32 -4.72
CA ALA A 144 11.59 -15.80 -4.57
C ALA A 144 12.46 -15.21 -5.69
N VAL A 145 13.64 -14.72 -5.36
CA VAL A 145 14.58 -14.13 -6.30
C VAL A 145 15.86 -14.96 -6.31
N GLU A 146 16.23 -15.43 -7.50
CA GLU A 146 17.46 -16.15 -7.75
C GLU A 146 18.36 -15.40 -8.74
N VAL A 147 19.67 -15.50 -8.52
CA VAL A 147 20.70 -15.10 -9.48
C VAL A 147 21.57 -16.32 -9.74
N ASN A 148 21.69 -16.72 -11.01
CA ASN A 148 22.55 -17.85 -11.40
C ASN A 148 22.21 -19.15 -10.61
N ASP A 149 20.91 -19.47 -10.59
CA ASP A 149 20.30 -20.63 -9.90
C ASP A 149 20.59 -20.73 -8.39
N LYS A 150 20.83 -19.60 -7.73
CA LYS A 150 21.01 -19.51 -6.28
C LYS A 150 20.14 -18.41 -5.69
N PRO A 151 19.64 -18.56 -4.46
CA PRO A 151 18.99 -17.48 -3.75
C PRO A 151 19.82 -16.19 -3.80
N TYR A 152 19.16 -15.07 -4.08
CA TYR A 152 19.85 -13.78 -4.23
C TYR A 152 20.50 -13.30 -2.93
N ASP A 153 19.86 -13.50 -1.78
CA ASP A 153 20.41 -13.23 -0.46
C ASP A 153 20.23 -14.40 0.51
N ASP A 154 21.11 -14.46 1.51
CA ASP A 154 21.03 -15.45 2.59
C ASP A 154 20.05 -15.04 3.71
N GLU A 155 19.78 -13.74 3.86
CA GLU A 155 19.00 -13.19 4.98
C GLU A 155 17.56 -13.73 4.99
N ASN A 156 16.91 -13.75 3.83
CA ASN A 156 15.57 -14.29 3.67
C ASN A 156 15.55 -15.51 2.74
N ASN A 157 16.72 -16.11 2.46
CA ASN A 157 16.90 -17.14 1.44
C ASN A 157 16.33 -16.70 0.08
N GLY A 158 16.49 -15.40 -0.26
CA GLY A 158 15.94 -14.78 -1.47
C GLY A 158 14.41 -14.69 -1.53
N ILE A 159 13.68 -14.98 -0.44
CA ILE A 159 12.22 -14.96 -0.42
C ILE A 159 11.71 -13.66 0.18
N TYR A 160 10.87 -12.94 -0.57
CA TYR A 160 10.28 -11.68 -0.17
C TYR A 160 8.76 -11.77 -0.14
N VAL A 161 8.17 -11.13 0.87
CA VAL A 161 6.73 -11.03 1.07
C VAL A 161 6.28 -9.58 1.09
N ARG A 162 5.03 -9.35 0.70
CA ARG A 162 4.38 -8.04 0.84
C ARG A 162 4.30 -7.67 2.33
N LYS A 163 4.74 -6.46 2.66
CA LYS A 163 4.70 -5.93 4.04
C LYS A 163 3.97 -4.60 4.04
N ILE A 164 3.10 -4.41 5.03
CA ILE A 164 2.47 -3.10 5.28
C ILE A 164 3.51 -2.15 5.87
N LYS A 165 3.68 -1.00 5.22
CA LYS A 165 4.48 0.13 5.71
C LYS A 165 3.54 1.20 6.25
N PHE A 166 3.90 1.81 7.36
CA PHE A 166 3.14 2.89 7.97
C PHE A 166 4.09 3.98 8.48
N GLY A 167 3.54 5.19 8.68
CA GLY A 167 4.27 6.42 8.96
C GLY A 167 3.79 7.59 8.09
N PRO A 168 4.49 8.73 8.15
CA PRO A 168 4.18 9.88 7.31
C PRO A 168 4.42 9.58 5.82
N VAL A 169 3.56 10.14 4.96
CA VAL A 169 3.62 10.00 3.50
C VAL A 169 3.92 11.35 2.89
N TYR A 170 4.98 11.43 2.08
CA TYR A 170 5.36 12.66 1.41
C TYR A 170 4.97 12.63 -0.06
N VAL A 171 3.89 13.28 -0.46
CA VAL A 171 3.57 13.42 -1.90
C VAL A 171 4.22 14.69 -2.43
N SER A 172 5.19 14.57 -3.34
CA SER A 172 5.94 15.72 -3.85
C SER A 172 5.07 16.72 -4.60
N LYS A 173 5.43 18.02 -4.59
CA LYS A 173 4.65 19.07 -5.26
C LYS A 173 4.41 18.77 -6.74
N SER A 174 5.41 18.25 -7.46
CA SER A 174 5.25 17.88 -8.87
C SER A 174 4.28 16.73 -9.06
N ARG A 175 4.24 15.74 -8.15
CA ARG A 175 3.26 14.66 -8.16
C ARG A 175 1.85 15.18 -7.87
N GLN A 176 1.71 16.07 -6.89
CA GLN A 176 0.42 16.72 -6.59
C GLN A 176 -0.12 17.49 -7.81
N GLU A 177 0.73 18.27 -8.49
CA GLU A 177 0.36 19.00 -9.71
C GLU A 177 -0.01 18.06 -10.87
N TYR A 178 0.73 16.96 -11.04
CA TYR A 178 0.40 15.93 -12.03
C TYR A 178 -0.98 15.31 -11.77
N LEU A 179 -1.25 14.87 -10.54
CA LEU A 179 -2.52 14.28 -10.16
C LEU A 179 -3.67 15.28 -10.34
N LYS A 180 -3.45 16.55 -9.97
CA LYS A 180 -4.43 17.62 -10.17
C LYS A 180 -4.80 17.78 -11.65
N ASN A 181 -3.79 17.87 -12.52
CA ASN A 181 -4.02 18.00 -13.96
C ASN A 181 -4.72 16.76 -14.55
N LEU A 182 -4.40 15.57 -14.04
CA LEU A 182 -5.04 14.32 -14.45
C LEU A 182 -6.54 14.33 -14.08
N ALA A 183 -6.87 14.72 -12.85
CA ALA A 183 -8.25 14.87 -12.38
C ALA A 183 -9.03 15.93 -13.18
N GLU A 184 -8.45 17.12 -13.36
CA GLU A 184 -9.09 18.22 -14.10
C GLU A 184 -9.30 17.92 -15.59
N SER A 185 -8.50 17.00 -16.16
CA SER A 185 -8.70 16.51 -17.53
C SER A 185 -9.82 15.46 -17.67
N GLY A 186 -10.44 15.05 -16.55
CA GLY A 186 -11.47 14.00 -16.51
C GLY A 186 -10.92 12.58 -16.69
N LYS A 187 -9.60 12.39 -16.58
CA LYS A 187 -8.95 11.08 -16.73
C LYS A 187 -8.86 10.29 -15.41
N ALA A 188 -9.08 10.96 -14.28
CA ALA A 188 -8.91 10.38 -12.95
C ALA A 188 -9.87 10.98 -11.92
N ASP A 189 -11.18 10.85 -12.15
CA ASP A 189 -12.22 11.35 -11.25
C ASP A 189 -12.14 10.73 -9.84
N TRP A 190 -11.53 9.54 -9.72
CA TRP A 190 -11.26 8.86 -8.46
C TRP A 190 -10.41 9.70 -7.49
N LEU A 191 -9.66 10.69 -7.99
CA LEU A 191 -8.87 11.60 -7.16
C LEU A 191 -9.71 12.52 -6.27
N TYR A 192 -11.02 12.62 -6.53
CA TYR A 192 -11.96 13.39 -5.70
C TYR A 192 -12.59 12.57 -4.57
N ASP A 193 -12.39 11.25 -4.54
CA ASP A 193 -12.89 10.35 -3.50
C ASP A 193 -11.72 9.82 -2.65
N PRO A 194 -11.65 10.15 -1.34
CA PRO A 194 -10.56 9.71 -0.49
C PRO A 194 -10.45 8.18 -0.34
N VAL A 195 -11.56 7.45 -0.46
CA VAL A 195 -11.55 5.98 -0.40
C VAL A 195 -10.90 5.40 -1.65
N GLU A 196 -11.24 5.92 -2.83
CA GLU A 196 -10.64 5.46 -4.09
C GLU A 196 -9.18 5.88 -4.22
N VAL A 197 -8.82 7.08 -3.72
CA VAL A 197 -7.40 7.47 -3.61
C VAL A 197 -6.64 6.49 -2.73
N SER A 198 -7.19 6.13 -1.57
CA SER A 198 -6.57 5.14 -0.69
C SER A 198 -6.38 3.79 -1.39
N ARG A 199 -7.40 3.32 -2.11
CA ARG A 199 -7.36 2.04 -2.83
C ARG A 199 -6.29 1.98 -3.92
N LYS A 200 -6.08 3.08 -4.65
CA LYS A 200 -5.13 3.15 -5.77
C LYS A 200 -3.71 3.53 -5.34
N GLU A 201 -3.56 4.45 -4.40
CA GLU A 201 -2.24 4.99 -4.02
C GLU A 201 -1.58 4.22 -2.86
N ALA A 202 -2.37 3.64 -1.94
CA ALA A 202 -1.81 3.01 -0.74
C ALA A 202 -1.11 1.66 -1.03
N GLY A 203 -1.19 1.16 -2.27
CA GLY A 203 -0.44 -0.04 -2.66
C GLY A 203 1.08 0.11 -2.53
N ALA A 204 1.61 1.33 -2.61
CA ALA A 204 3.03 1.60 -2.35
C ALA A 204 3.44 1.29 -0.90
N PHE A 205 2.47 1.26 0.00
CA PHE A 205 2.58 0.93 1.42
C PHE A 205 2.19 -0.52 1.71
N GLY A 206 1.98 -1.34 0.69
CA GLY A 206 1.72 -2.77 0.83
C GLY A 206 0.25 -3.17 0.83
N PHE A 207 -0.69 -2.23 0.84
CA PHE A 207 -2.11 -2.56 0.75
C PHE A 207 -2.48 -3.12 -0.63
N LEU A 208 -3.54 -3.92 -0.69
CA LEU A 208 -4.09 -4.47 -1.91
C LEU A 208 -5.33 -3.69 -2.35
N PRO A 209 -5.57 -3.52 -3.66
CA PRO A 209 -6.78 -2.86 -4.14
C PRO A 209 -8.09 -3.53 -3.72
N ASP A 210 -8.07 -4.81 -3.32
CA ASP A 210 -9.22 -5.56 -2.83
C ASP A 210 -9.28 -5.68 -1.29
N ASP A 211 -8.39 -5.00 -0.56
CA ASP A 211 -8.55 -4.79 0.87
C ASP A 211 -9.88 -4.06 1.17
N GLU A 212 -10.35 -4.18 2.41
CA GLU A 212 -11.59 -3.56 2.85
C GLU A 212 -11.35 -2.12 3.27
N TYR A 213 -11.69 -1.16 2.41
CA TYR A 213 -11.60 0.27 2.70
C TYR A 213 -12.96 0.85 3.09
N SER A 214 -12.97 1.72 4.11
CA SER A 214 -14.17 2.46 4.53
C SER A 214 -13.83 3.87 4.97
N LEU A 215 -14.67 4.84 4.62
CA LEU A 215 -14.50 6.22 5.08
C LEU A 215 -14.86 6.29 6.57
N ALA A 216 -13.87 6.57 7.42
CA ALA A 216 -14.07 6.73 8.86
C ALA A 216 -14.55 8.15 9.21
N SER A 217 -13.93 9.18 8.61
CA SER A 217 -14.39 10.56 8.74
C SER A 217 -13.87 11.46 7.62
N LYS A 218 -14.53 12.61 7.43
CA LYS A 218 -14.16 13.67 6.48
C LYS A 218 -14.52 15.02 7.08
N LYS A 219 -13.63 16.01 6.95
CA LYS A 219 -13.82 17.39 7.42
C LYS A 219 -13.32 18.38 6.37
N ASP A 220 -13.96 19.55 6.31
CA ASP A 220 -13.58 20.62 5.38
C ASP A 220 -12.30 21.35 5.80
N SER A 221 -11.92 21.28 7.08
CA SER A 221 -10.65 21.83 7.58
C SER A 221 -10.16 21.02 8.78
N GLY A 222 -8.99 20.39 8.64
CA GLY A 222 -8.31 19.68 9.72
C GLY A 222 -7.55 20.63 10.64
N GLU A 223 -7.52 20.35 11.96
CA GLU A 223 -6.90 21.22 12.98
C GLU A 223 -5.39 21.43 12.76
N GLY A 224 -4.71 20.50 12.07
CA GLY A 224 -3.29 20.63 11.71
C GLY A 224 -3.04 21.04 10.26
N SER A 225 -3.78 20.47 9.31
CA SER A 225 -3.53 20.64 7.87
C SER A 225 -4.07 21.97 7.31
N GLY A 226 -5.07 22.58 7.96
CA GLY A 226 -5.74 23.80 7.50
C GLY A 226 -6.50 23.64 6.17
N THR A 227 -6.69 22.40 5.73
CA THR A 227 -7.35 22.02 4.48
C THR A 227 -8.26 20.82 4.69
N GLY A 228 -8.97 20.39 3.65
CA GLY A 228 -9.83 19.21 3.69
C GLY A 228 -9.04 17.99 4.16
N GLU A 229 -9.60 17.27 5.12
CA GLU A 229 -8.98 16.12 5.78
C GLU A 229 -9.95 14.94 5.76
N ALA A 230 -9.44 13.75 5.46
CA ALA A 230 -10.21 12.51 5.48
C ALA A 230 -9.40 11.40 6.14
N TYR A 231 -10.11 10.51 6.82
CA TYR A 231 -9.55 9.31 7.43
C TYR A 231 -10.27 8.10 6.84
N VAL A 232 -9.52 7.20 6.23
CA VAL A 232 -10.01 5.96 5.65
C VAL A 232 -9.47 4.81 6.48
N SER A 233 -10.35 3.96 7.02
CA SER A 233 -9.95 2.70 7.64
C SER A 233 -9.74 1.65 6.54
N VAL A 234 -8.67 0.88 6.65
CA VAL A 234 -8.36 -0.25 5.77
C VAL A 234 -8.05 -1.49 6.60
N ARG A 235 -8.69 -2.62 6.27
CA ARG A 235 -8.41 -3.92 6.89
C ARG A 235 -7.58 -4.78 5.95
N HIS A 236 -6.41 -5.21 6.41
CA HIS A 236 -5.47 -6.05 5.66
C HIS A 236 -4.96 -7.18 6.55
N GLY A 237 -5.09 -8.44 6.11
CA GLY A 237 -4.55 -9.59 6.85
C GLY A 237 -5.09 -9.76 8.27
N GLY A 238 -6.29 -9.25 8.56
CA GLY A 238 -6.91 -9.26 9.90
C GLY A 238 -6.55 -8.07 10.79
N GLU A 239 -5.59 -7.26 10.38
CA GLU A 239 -5.19 -6.02 11.06
C GLU A 239 -5.92 -4.81 10.47
N GLU A 240 -6.13 -3.77 11.27
CA GLU A 240 -6.79 -2.54 10.85
C GLU A 240 -5.80 -1.37 10.87
N TYR A 241 -5.84 -0.55 9.83
CA TYR A 241 -4.99 0.63 9.65
C TYR A 241 -5.86 1.84 9.33
N THR A 242 -5.33 3.03 9.57
CA THR A 242 -5.94 4.30 9.18
C THR A 242 -5.04 5.01 8.19
N ILE A 243 -5.62 5.44 7.07
CA ILE A 243 -4.98 6.28 6.08
C ILE A 243 -5.55 7.69 6.24
N GLN A 244 -4.69 8.64 6.57
CA GLN A 244 -5.04 10.05 6.55
C GLN A 244 -4.76 10.62 5.16
N LEU A 245 -5.71 11.38 4.63
CA LEU A 245 -5.59 12.11 3.37
C LEU A 245 -5.85 13.59 3.60
N ILE A 246 -5.20 14.41 2.78
CA ILE A 246 -5.39 15.86 2.77
C ILE A 246 -5.71 16.36 1.36
N GLN A 247 -6.32 17.54 1.27
CA GLN A 247 -6.51 18.27 0.02
C GLN A 247 -5.40 19.32 -0.16
N PRO A 248 -4.36 19.07 -0.97
CA PRO A 248 -3.15 19.91 -0.97
C PRO A 248 -3.39 21.30 -1.60
N PHE A 249 -4.48 21.50 -2.34
CA PHE A 249 -4.82 22.74 -3.03
C PHE A 249 -5.97 23.50 -2.36
N GLY A 250 -6.17 23.27 -1.07
CA GLY A 250 -7.26 23.84 -0.28
C GLY A 250 -8.52 22.96 -0.29
N PRO A 251 -9.49 23.25 0.58
CA PRO A 251 -10.66 22.42 0.73
C PRO A 251 -11.67 22.59 -0.41
N GLY A 252 -12.41 21.53 -0.73
CA GLY A 252 -13.58 21.61 -1.59
C GLY A 252 -13.81 20.36 -2.44
N GLU A 253 -15.02 20.22 -2.99
CA GLU A 253 -15.44 19.05 -3.76
C GLU A 253 -14.63 18.81 -5.03
N LYS A 254 -14.01 19.85 -5.59
CA LYS A 254 -13.15 19.78 -6.78
C LYS A 254 -11.65 19.77 -6.45
N SER A 255 -11.30 19.62 -5.18
CA SER A 255 -9.90 19.50 -4.76
C SER A 255 -9.56 18.01 -4.64
N ILE A 256 -8.42 17.62 -5.18
CA ILE A 256 -7.98 16.21 -5.13
C ILE A 256 -7.58 15.82 -3.70
N TRP A 257 -7.63 14.52 -3.41
CA TRP A 257 -7.05 13.94 -2.20
C TRP A 257 -5.66 13.38 -2.50
N VAL A 258 -4.76 13.50 -1.54
CA VAL A 258 -3.47 12.80 -1.53
C VAL A 258 -3.22 12.17 -0.17
N LEU A 259 -2.46 11.07 -0.15
CA LEU A 259 -2.04 10.43 1.10
C LEU A 259 -1.19 11.39 1.94
N ASN A 260 -1.41 11.38 3.26
CA ASN A 260 -0.65 12.18 4.23
C ASN A 260 0.06 11.31 5.28
N SER A 261 -0.61 10.28 5.79
CA SER A 261 -0.02 9.31 6.70
C SER A 261 -0.76 7.98 6.64
N VAL A 262 -0.06 6.91 7.00
CA VAL A 262 -0.64 5.61 7.28
C VAL A 262 -0.30 5.28 8.73
N SER A 263 -1.27 4.84 9.53
CA SER A 263 -1.04 4.39 10.90
C SER A 263 -1.73 3.06 11.12
N LYS A 264 -1.17 2.25 12.03
CA LYS A 264 -1.85 1.04 12.48
C LYS A 264 -2.85 1.43 13.58
N LYS A 265 -4.05 0.85 13.56
CA LYS A 265 -5.04 1.13 14.61
C LYS A 265 -4.55 0.53 15.93
N VAL A 266 -4.51 1.37 16.96
CA VAL A 266 -4.13 1.00 18.33
C VAL A 266 -5.36 0.90 19.22
N THR A 267 -5.32 -0.03 20.18
CA THR A 267 -6.36 -0.12 21.22
C THR A 267 -6.18 1.03 22.22
N PRO A 268 -7.15 1.97 22.39
CA PRO A 268 -6.96 3.08 23.32
C PRO A 268 -6.65 2.61 24.74
N ILE A 269 -5.61 3.15 25.38
CA ILE A 269 -5.32 2.96 26.80
C ILE A 269 -5.92 4.14 27.58
N PRO A 270 -6.97 3.93 28.40
CA PRO A 270 -7.42 4.96 29.32
C PRO A 270 -6.35 5.27 30.35
N GLU A 271 -6.21 6.56 30.69
CA GLU A 271 -5.33 7.05 31.77
C GLU A 271 -5.52 6.22 33.05
N ALA A 272 -4.45 6.10 33.84
CA ALA A 272 -4.53 5.46 35.15
C ALA A 272 -5.58 6.20 36.01
N ASN A 273 -6.42 5.46 36.72
CA ASN A 273 -7.41 6.02 37.63
C ASN A 273 -6.99 5.82 39.10
N PRO A 274 -6.37 6.84 39.75
CA PRO A 274 -5.96 6.73 41.16
C PRO A 274 -7.10 6.38 42.11
N LYS A 275 -8.34 6.83 41.82
CA LYS A 275 -9.51 6.54 42.66
C LYS A 275 -9.92 5.07 42.60
N ALA A 276 -9.56 4.36 41.53
CA ALA A 276 -9.76 2.91 41.40
C ALA A 276 -8.59 2.10 42.00
N GLY A 277 -7.59 2.78 42.59
CA GLY A 277 -6.38 2.14 43.11
C GLY A 277 -5.35 1.82 42.01
N GLU A 278 -5.45 2.45 40.85
CA GLU A 278 -4.46 2.30 39.78
C GLU A 278 -3.30 3.28 39.94
N ALA A 279 -2.15 2.92 39.40
CA ALA A 279 -1.00 3.81 39.32
C ALA A 279 -0.28 3.66 37.98
N PHE A 280 0.28 4.76 37.49
CA PHE A 280 1.25 4.74 36.40
C PHE A 280 2.65 4.66 36.98
N ILE A 281 3.43 3.68 36.52
CA ILE A 281 4.83 3.48 36.90
C ILE A 281 5.69 3.42 35.65
N TYR A 282 6.96 3.77 35.80
CA TYR A 282 7.94 3.71 34.73
C TYR A 282 9.21 2.98 35.19
N GLY A 283 9.76 2.13 34.33
CA GLY A 283 11.00 1.43 34.63
C GLY A 283 11.56 0.60 33.49
N ARG A 284 12.78 0.11 33.70
CA ARG A 284 13.54 -0.68 32.73
C ARG A 284 13.41 -2.17 33.00
N VAL A 285 13.11 -2.96 31.97
CA VAL A 285 13.02 -4.42 32.09
C VAL A 285 14.37 -5.03 32.43
N LYS A 286 14.43 -5.81 33.51
CA LYS A 286 15.59 -6.63 33.89
C LYS A 286 15.42 -8.08 33.45
N ARG A 287 14.20 -8.61 33.52
CA ARG A 287 13.90 -10.01 33.20
C ARG A 287 12.46 -10.16 32.76
N VAL A 288 12.21 -11.15 31.89
CA VAL A 288 10.87 -11.54 31.44
C VAL A 288 10.73 -13.05 31.67
N ASP A 289 9.60 -13.49 32.22
CA ASP A 289 9.16 -14.88 32.30
C ASP A 289 7.90 -15.00 31.42
N ALA A 290 8.09 -15.54 30.22
CA ALA A 290 7.07 -15.64 29.17
C ALA A 290 5.88 -16.47 29.60
N ASP A 291 6.15 -17.63 30.20
CA ASP A 291 5.13 -18.61 30.59
C ASP A 291 4.22 -18.06 31.68
N LYS A 292 4.77 -17.27 32.61
CA LYS A 292 3.99 -16.65 33.71
C LYS A 292 3.45 -15.26 33.37
N ARG A 293 3.75 -14.73 32.18
CA ARG A 293 3.49 -13.32 31.81
C ARG A 293 3.97 -12.36 32.92
N LEU A 294 5.19 -12.58 33.40
CA LEU A 294 5.77 -11.84 34.51
C LEU A 294 6.97 -11.04 34.00
N ILE A 295 7.00 -9.75 34.31
CA ILE A 295 8.15 -8.88 34.03
C ILE A 295 8.78 -8.44 35.35
N VAL A 296 10.11 -8.35 35.35
CA VAL A 296 10.89 -7.75 36.44
C VAL A 296 11.47 -6.46 35.94
N ILE A 297 11.21 -5.35 36.64
CA ILE A 297 11.72 -4.03 36.26
C ILE A 297 12.63 -3.43 37.34
N GLU A 298 13.58 -2.62 36.90
CA GLU A 298 14.20 -1.58 37.72
C GLU A 298 13.37 -0.32 37.57
N ARG A 299 12.71 0.08 38.65
CA ARG A 299 11.81 1.25 38.65
C ARG A 299 12.62 2.54 38.63
N GLU A 300 12.20 3.47 37.78
CA GLU A 300 12.80 4.80 37.67
C GLU A 300 11.84 5.90 38.17
N TYR A 301 10.52 5.75 38.01
CA TYR A 301 9.53 6.77 38.37
C TYR A 301 8.13 6.20 38.69
N MET A 302 7.32 6.93 39.48
CA MET A 302 5.92 6.61 39.85
C MET A 302 5.10 7.89 40.00
N ASP A 303 3.97 7.97 39.30
CA ASP A 303 3.10 9.16 39.25
C ASP A 303 1.86 9.03 40.16
N SER A 304 2.02 8.49 41.36
CA SER A 304 0.92 8.34 42.32
C SER A 304 1.29 8.88 43.70
N PRO A 305 0.48 9.77 44.28
CA PRO A 305 0.61 10.19 45.67
C PRO A 305 0.07 9.12 46.65
N ASP A 306 -0.60 8.06 46.17
CA ASP A 306 -1.06 6.96 47.02
C ASP A 306 0.09 5.97 47.29
N THR A 307 0.68 6.07 48.48
CA THR A 307 1.76 5.19 48.94
C THR A 307 1.31 3.75 49.22
N ARG A 308 0.01 3.43 49.15
CA ARG A 308 -0.50 2.07 49.38
C ARG A 308 -0.36 1.17 48.15
N VAL A 309 -0.20 1.75 46.96
CA VAL A 309 0.04 1.01 45.72
C VAL A 309 1.54 0.86 45.50
N GLU A 310 2.17 -0.03 46.27
CA GLU A 310 3.58 -0.37 46.04
C GLU A 310 3.71 -1.39 44.90
N ALA A 311 4.26 -0.97 43.76
CA ALA A 311 4.70 -1.89 42.72
C ALA A 311 5.92 -2.70 43.22
N GLY A 312 5.78 -4.03 43.32
CA GLY A 312 6.92 -4.92 43.53
C GLY A 312 7.81 -4.99 42.28
N PRO A 313 9.05 -5.51 42.38
CA PRO A 313 9.90 -5.70 41.21
C PRO A 313 9.26 -6.64 40.19
N ASP A 314 8.45 -7.58 40.66
CA ASP A 314 7.71 -8.58 39.90
C ASP A 314 6.30 -8.07 39.56
N ILE A 315 6.03 -7.87 38.26
CA ILE A 315 4.75 -7.38 37.75
C ILE A 315 4.13 -8.43 36.83
N TYR A 316 3.00 -9.00 37.26
CA TYR A 316 2.20 -9.88 36.41
C TYR A 316 1.41 -9.07 35.40
N VAL A 317 1.44 -9.48 34.14
CA VAL A 317 0.74 -8.83 33.04
C VAL A 317 -0.54 -9.58 32.74
N LEU A 318 -1.68 -8.89 32.89
CA LEU A 318 -2.98 -9.48 32.65
C LEU A 318 -3.06 -10.05 31.22
N PRO A 319 -3.75 -11.19 31.00
CA PRO A 319 -3.96 -11.74 29.67
C PRO A 319 -4.53 -10.73 28.68
N GLU A 320 -5.46 -9.89 29.15
CA GLU A 320 -6.14 -8.83 28.42
C GLU A 320 -5.39 -7.48 28.41
N ALA A 321 -4.18 -7.43 28.97
CA ALA A 321 -3.41 -6.20 29.01
C ALA A 321 -3.11 -5.70 27.60
N VAL A 322 -3.40 -4.43 27.34
CA VAL A 322 -3.00 -3.75 26.11
C VAL A 322 -1.52 -3.43 26.18
N ILE A 323 -0.74 -3.79 25.17
CA ILE A 323 0.69 -3.52 25.11
C ILE A 323 0.96 -2.73 23.84
N HIS A 324 1.32 -1.46 23.99
CA HIS A 324 1.72 -0.60 22.87
C HIS A 324 3.23 -0.61 22.71
N TYR A 325 3.68 -0.55 21.47
CA TYR A 325 5.04 -0.15 21.13
C TYR A 325 5.01 1.25 20.54
N GLN A 326 5.83 2.15 21.07
CA GLN A 326 6.03 3.51 20.57
C GLN A 326 7.38 3.59 19.87
N GLU A 327 7.38 3.54 18.54
CA GLU A 327 8.58 3.73 17.74
C GLU A 327 8.80 5.22 17.51
N LYS A 328 9.95 5.74 17.95
CA LYS A 328 10.31 7.13 17.72
C LYS A 328 10.70 7.34 16.25
N VAL A 329 9.89 8.10 15.52
CA VAL A 329 10.06 8.33 14.07
C VAL A 329 10.54 9.73 13.72
N GLY A 330 10.52 10.65 14.66
CA GLY A 330 10.95 12.02 14.39
C GLY A 330 11.00 12.93 15.61
N VAL A 331 11.32 14.20 15.34
CA VAL A 331 11.28 15.30 16.30
C VAL A 331 10.55 16.45 15.62
N SER A 332 9.46 16.91 16.22
CA SER A 332 8.71 18.08 15.81
C SER A 332 9.02 19.26 16.75
N THR A 333 8.43 20.42 16.45
CA THR A 333 8.52 21.59 17.33
C THR A 333 7.79 21.40 18.66
N SER A 334 6.89 20.42 18.77
CA SER A 334 6.10 20.10 19.96
C SER A 334 6.61 18.87 20.73
N GLY A 335 7.65 18.19 20.25
CA GLY A 335 8.25 17.04 20.94
C GLY A 335 8.71 15.93 20.00
N TYR A 336 8.72 14.69 20.48
CA TYR A 336 9.00 13.52 19.65
C TYR A 336 7.75 13.07 18.91
N GLU A 337 7.93 12.63 17.67
CA GLU A 337 6.87 11.97 16.89
C GLU A 337 7.05 10.46 17.03
N TYR A 338 5.95 9.77 17.32
CA TYR A 338 5.92 8.33 17.51
C TYR A 338 4.97 7.68 16.51
N ASN A 339 5.38 6.53 15.97
CA ASN A 339 4.46 5.55 15.41
C ASN A 339 4.06 4.60 16.54
N GLU A 340 2.76 4.38 16.71
CA GLU A 340 2.22 3.50 17.76
C GLU A 340 1.53 2.29 17.17
N TYR A 341 1.71 1.13 17.79
CA TYR A 341 0.98 -0.09 17.43
C TYR A 341 0.89 -1.08 18.59
N ASP A 342 -0.16 -1.89 18.60
CA ASP A 342 -0.35 -2.96 19.57
C ASP A 342 0.60 -4.13 19.27
N VAL A 343 1.20 -4.69 20.33
CA VAL A 343 2.11 -5.82 20.27
C VAL A 343 1.75 -6.90 21.29
N GLU A 344 2.20 -8.12 21.04
CA GLU A 344 2.06 -9.22 22.01
C GLU A 344 3.08 -9.12 23.14
N PHE A 345 2.78 -9.74 24.29
CA PHE A 345 3.67 -9.81 25.45
C PHE A 345 5.10 -10.28 25.14
N LYS A 346 5.26 -11.19 24.17
CA LYS A 346 6.57 -11.71 23.72
C LYS A 346 7.51 -10.63 23.15
N HIS A 347 7.00 -9.44 22.83
CA HIS A 347 7.79 -8.33 22.33
C HIS A 347 8.59 -7.62 23.42
N ILE A 348 8.19 -7.77 24.70
CA ILE A 348 8.91 -7.18 25.83
C ILE A 348 10.21 -7.95 26.06
N LYS A 349 11.33 -7.22 26.13
CA LYS A 349 12.68 -7.77 26.29
C LYS A 349 13.43 -7.10 27.42
N PRO A 350 14.41 -7.79 28.04
CA PRO A 350 15.36 -7.16 28.95
C PRO A 350 16.03 -5.94 28.28
N GLY A 351 16.04 -4.81 29.00
CA GLY A 351 16.57 -3.53 28.54
C GLY A 351 15.50 -2.52 28.09
N ASP A 352 14.29 -2.99 27.74
CA ASP A 352 13.19 -2.13 27.31
C ASP A 352 12.77 -1.15 28.40
N GLU A 353 12.32 0.03 27.98
CA GLU A 353 11.76 1.06 28.85
C GLU A 353 10.24 0.98 28.79
N LEU A 354 9.59 0.83 29.95
CA LEU A 354 8.16 0.60 30.03
C LEU A 354 7.48 1.70 30.85
N GLY A 355 6.45 2.30 30.27
CA GLY A 355 5.34 2.89 31.03
C GLY A 355 4.31 1.80 31.32
N ILE A 356 3.82 1.69 32.55
CA ILE A 356 2.93 0.60 32.97
C ILE A 356 1.79 1.18 33.80
N ILE A 357 0.55 0.85 33.44
CA ILE A 357 -0.59 1.07 34.33
C ILE A 357 -0.85 -0.21 35.13
N ILE A 358 -0.59 -0.12 36.44
CA ILE A 358 -0.86 -1.19 37.39
C ILE A 358 -2.23 -0.99 38.04
N THR A 359 -2.92 -2.11 38.26
CA THR A 359 -4.20 -2.18 38.97
C THR A 359 -3.97 -2.19 40.48
N LYS A 360 -5.06 -2.03 41.26
CA LYS A 360 -5.05 -2.19 42.72
C LYS A 360 -4.48 -3.55 43.19
N ASP A 361 -4.58 -4.57 42.35
CA ASP A 361 -4.07 -5.93 42.60
C ASP A 361 -2.61 -6.10 42.13
N LYS A 362 -1.93 -4.99 41.82
CA LYS A 362 -0.52 -4.91 41.39
C LYS A 362 -0.22 -5.68 40.09
N LYS A 363 -1.23 -5.86 39.24
CA LYS A 363 -1.09 -6.45 37.90
C LYS A 363 -1.13 -5.36 36.84
N ALA A 364 -0.32 -5.48 35.80
CA ALA A 364 -0.36 -4.56 34.68
C ALA A 364 -1.60 -4.82 33.82
N ARG A 365 -2.43 -3.79 33.63
CA ARG A 365 -3.52 -3.79 32.65
C ARG A 365 -3.16 -3.12 31.33
N ALA A 366 -2.08 -2.35 31.32
CA ALA A 366 -1.59 -1.69 30.12
C ALA A 366 -0.08 -1.45 30.23
N ILE A 367 0.62 -1.58 29.11
CA ILE A 367 2.07 -1.37 29.00
C ILE A 367 2.34 -0.55 27.74
N ILE A 368 3.25 0.42 27.83
CA ILE A 368 3.77 1.21 26.72
C ILE A 368 5.28 0.94 26.68
N ILE A 369 5.74 0.30 25.62
CA ILE A 369 7.15 0.05 25.35
C ILE A 369 7.69 1.26 24.58
N SER A 370 8.62 2.00 25.19
CA SER A 370 9.31 3.11 24.53
C SER A 370 10.42 2.56 23.65
N GLY A 371 10.22 2.60 22.34
CA GLY A 371 11.25 2.31 21.34
C GLY A 371 12.35 3.37 21.38
N ARG A 372 13.60 2.93 21.28
CA ARG A 372 14.78 3.81 21.29
C ARG A 372 14.96 4.55 19.97
#